data_AF-Q6V6R1-F1
#
_entry.id   AF-Q6V6R1-F1
#
_cell.length_a   1.000
_cell.length_b   1.000
_cell.length_c   1.000
_cell.angle_alpha   90.00
_cell.angle_beta   90.00
_cell.angle_gamma   90.00
#
_symmetry.space_group_name_H-M   'P 1'
#
loop_
_entity.id
_entity.type
_entity.pdbx_description
1 polymer ?
#
loop_
_entity_poly.entity_id
_entity_poly.type
_entity_poly.pdbx_seq_one_letter_code
_entity_poly.pdbx_strand_id
1 'polypeptide(L)'
;SKVFTCDRGIPRGKKPFCAKSGCQEYEQIQNGFVLNAPMKAKIICSDGYGLVGNRIAYCDGEKWSTQLGSCALRGQTRTASCDFESEDMCGWTAELSFLGTWKLVSTVADFHSEKTGPQEDHTFQNQSDGHYVRMETESDAFGTYHFLSPLYPKELSLSAACFQFHYFMFGSGVGSLLVSIKPVSVTIGDTFKTNHPYRFVQFVMTGSQGARWLEYTIDIKQMDEDFQVIFTAT
;
A
#
# COMPACT_ATOMS: atom_id res chain seq x y z
N SER A 1 -23.14 -18.15 7.68
CA SER A 1 -21.70 -18.11 7.97
C SER A 1 -20.97 -17.55 6.76
N LYS A 2 -19.90 -16.78 6.94
CA LYS A 2 -18.93 -16.51 5.85
C LYS A 2 -17.75 -17.46 6.05
N VAL A 3 -17.35 -18.14 4.98
CA VAL A 3 -16.15 -18.98 4.96
C VAL A 3 -14.98 -18.10 4.55
N PHE A 4 -13.89 -18.14 5.32
CA PHE A 4 -12.67 -17.40 5.03
C PHE A 4 -11.64 -18.33 4.40
N THR A 5 -10.85 -17.80 3.47
CA THR A 5 -9.67 -18.49 2.98
C THR A 5 -8.59 -18.40 4.05
N CYS A 6 -7.95 -19.54 4.32
CA CYS A 6 -6.90 -19.66 5.31
C CYS A 6 -5.69 -20.27 4.62
N ASP A 7 -4.53 -19.62 4.73
CA ASP A 7 -3.27 -20.16 4.25
C ASP A 7 -2.30 -20.32 5.41
N ARG A 8 -1.78 -21.54 5.61
CA ARG A 8 -0.92 -21.93 6.75
C ARG A 8 -1.44 -21.47 8.13
N GLY A 9 -2.75 -21.46 8.33
CA GLY A 9 -3.39 -21.05 9.59
C GLY A 9 -3.61 -19.54 9.73
N ILE A 10 -3.34 -18.76 8.68
CA ILE A 10 -3.53 -17.31 8.65
C ILE A 10 -4.78 -16.96 7.81
N PRO A 11 -5.81 -16.33 8.41
CA PRO A 11 -6.95 -15.82 7.66
C PRO A 11 -6.53 -14.76 6.64
N ARG A 12 -7.03 -14.87 5.41
CA ARG A 12 -6.79 -13.90 4.34
C ARG A 12 -8.06 -13.10 3.99
N GLY A 13 -7.87 -11.90 3.46
CA GLY A 13 -8.94 -11.04 2.94
C GLY A 13 -9.58 -10.14 4.00
N LYS A 14 -10.86 -9.79 3.79
CA LYS A 14 -11.57 -8.81 4.62
C LYS A 14 -11.99 -9.39 5.98
N LYS A 15 -11.70 -8.65 7.05
CA LYS A 15 -12.10 -8.97 8.42
C LYS A 15 -13.64 -8.86 8.57
N PRO A 16 -14.31 -9.82 9.22
CA PRO A 16 -15.71 -9.67 9.57
C PRO A 16 -15.88 -8.62 10.66
N PHE A 17 -16.96 -7.85 10.57
CA PHE A 17 -17.35 -6.89 11.59
C PHE A 17 -18.68 -7.32 12.23
N CYS A 18 -18.72 -7.34 13.56
CA CYS A 18 -19.96 -7.54 14.32
C CYS A 18 -20.74 -6.22 14.31
N ALA A 19 -21.73 -6.10 13.43
CA ALA A 19 -22.47 -4.86 13.25
C ALA A 19 -23.83 -4.88 13.96
N LYS A 20 -24.21 -3.74 14.53
CA LYS A 20 -25.50 -3.48 15.15
C LYS A 20 -25.92 -2.04 14.86
N SER A 21 -27.21 -1.79 14.70
CA SER A 21 -27.71 -0.44 14.50
C SER A 21 -27.67 0.42 15.76
N GLY A 22 -27.48 1.73 15.60
CA GLY A 22 -27.58 2.71 16.69
C GLY A 22 -26.67 3.94 16.53
N CYS A 23 -25.75 3.94 15.57
CA CYS A 23 -24.90 5.07 15.28
C CYS A 23 -25.66 6.18 14.53
N GLN A 24 -25.24 7.43 14.76
CA GLN A 24 -25.72 8.59 14.00
C GLN A 24 -25.31 8.47 12.53
N GLU A 25 -26.24 8.80 11.63
CA GLU A 25 -25.97 8.80 10.18
C GLU A 25 -24.90 9.83 9.81
N TYR A 26 -24.07 9.50 8.82
CA TYR A 26 -23.11 10.44 8.27
C TYR A 26 -23.81 11.51 7.43
N GLU A 27 -23.29 12.73 7.51
CA GLU A 27 -23.66 13.80 6.60
C GLU A 27 -23.23 13.49 5.16
N GLN A 28 -23.87 14.14 4.19
CA GLN A 28 -23.44 14.06 2.80
C GLN A 28 -22.14 14.85 2.59
N ILE A 29 -21.31 14.36 1.68
CA ILE A 29 -19.98 14.90 1.42
C ILE A 29 -19.94 15.68 0.10
N GLN A 30 -18.86 16.44 -0.10
CA GLN A 30 -18.58 17.05 -1.39
C GLN A 30 -18.04 16.02 -2.40
N ASN A 31 -18.32 16.24 -3.68
CA ASN A 31 -17.79 15.45 -4.80
C ASN A 31 -18.09 13.94 -4.74
N GLY A 32 -19.17 13.60 -4.03
CA GLY A 32 -19.61 12.25 -3.80
C GLY A 32 -20.87 12.23 -2.94
N PHE A 33 -21.21 11.07 -2.41
CA PHE A 33 -22.32 10.89 -1.49
C PHE A 33 -22.07 9.73 -0.55
N VAL A 34 -22.76 9.75 0.60
CA VAL A 34 -22.71 8.67 1.59
C VAL A 34 -24.00 7.88 1.56
N LEU A 35 -23.87 6.57 1.33
CA LEU A 35 -24.93 5.60 1.50
C LEU A 35 -24.99 5.17 2.96
N ASN A 36 -25.91 5.77 3.72
CA ASN A 36 -26.22 5.35 5.09
C ASN A 36 -27.14 4.13 5.08
N ALA A 37 -26.77 3.11 5.84
CA ALA A 37 -27.62 1.98 6.18
C ALA A 37 -27.51 1.73 7.69
N PRO A 38 -28.50 1.07 8.33
CA PRO A 38 -28.55 0.96 9.80
C PRO A 38 -27.29 0.39 10.45
N MET A 39 -26.54 -0.46 9.74
CA MET A 39 -25.35 -1.15 10.27
C MET A 39 -24.04 -0.74 9.58
N LYS A 40 -24.09 0.04 8.50
CA LYS A 40 -22.90 0.40 7.72
C LYS A 40 -23.14 1.70 6.95
N ALA A 41 -22.09 2.47 6.76
CA ALA A 41 -22.06 3.60 5.84
C ALA A 41 -21.01 3.35 4.76
N LYS A 42 -21.28 3.81 3.53
CA LYS A 42 -20.35 3.67 2.39
C LYS A 42 -20.25 4.97 1.61
N ILE A 43 -19.03 5.40 1.34
CA ILE A 43 -18.75 6.53 0.45
C ILE A 43 -18.70 6.09 -1.02
N ILE A 44 -19.29 6.90 -1.89
CA ILE A 44 -19.21 6.79 -3.35
C ILE A 44 -18.81 8.15 -3.90
N CYS A 45 -17.71 8.18 -4.66
CA CYS A 45 -17.24 9.39 -5.30
C CYS A 45 -17.89 9.59 -6.67
N SER A 46 -18.14 10.85 -7.01
CA SER A 46 -18.63 11.25 -8.33
C SER A 46 -17.57 11.03 -9.41
N ASP A 47 -18.00 11.02 -10.67
CA ASP A 47 -17.09 10.89 -11.81
C ASP A 47 -16.01 11.98 -11.79
N GLY A 48 -14.77 11.59 -12.08
CA GLY A 48 -13.60 12.46 -11.98
C GLY A 48 -12.96 12.53 -10.58
N TYR A 49 -13.58 11.95 -9.56
CA TYR A 49 -13.06 11.90 -8.19
C TYR A 49 -12.68 10.48 -7.75
N GLY A 50 -11.66 10.38 -6.91
CA GLY A 50 -11.19 9.17 -6.25
C GLY A 50 -11.28 9.30 -4.73
N LEU A 51 -11.49 8.18 -4.06
CA LEU A 51 -11.49 8.06 -2.62
C LEU A 51 -10.09 8.27 -2.04
N VAL A 52 -10.04 9.06 -0.98
CA VAL A 52 -8.91 9.16 -0.06
C VAL A 52 -9.39 8.72 1.32
N GLY A 53 -8.79 7.66 1.88
CA GLY A 53 -9.15 7.07 3.17
C GLY A 53 -10.20 5.96 3.09
N ASN A 54 -10.92 5.71 4.19
CA ASN A 54 -11.77 4.53 4.31
C ASN A 54 -13.05 4.60 3.49
N ARG A 55 -13.35 3.50 2.78
CA ARG A 55 -14.56 3.39 1.96
C ARG A 55 -15.82 3.07 2.76
N ILE A 56 -15.69 2.28 3.83
CA ILE A 56 -16.81 1.68 4.55
C ILE A 56 -16.55 1.80 6.04
N ALA A 57 -17.56 2.26 6.78
CA ALA A 57 -17.61 2.21 8.23
C ALA A 57 -18.76 1.28 8.67
N TYR A 58 -18.56 0.51 9.73
CA TYR A 58 -19.56 -0.38 10.31
C TYR A 58 -19.93 0.09 11.72
N CYS A 59 -21.21 0.01 12.09
CA CYS A 59 -21.68 0.44 13.40
C CYS A 59 -21.70 -0.74 14.38
N ASP A 60 -21.19 -0.56 15.60
CA ASP A 60 -21.26 -1.56 16.68
C ASP A 60 -22.51 -1.43 17.59
N GLY A 61 -23.34 -0.43 17.32
CA GLY A 61 -24.52 -0.05 18.10
C GLY A 61 -24.40 1.32 18.75
N GLU A 62 -23.19 1.85 18.89
CA GLU A 62 -22.94 3.17 19.49
C GLU A 62 -21.92 3.98 18.68
N LYS A 63 -20.89 3.32 18.14
CA LYS A 63 -19.76 3.95 17.45
C LYS A 63 -19.50 3.31 16.09
N TRP A 64 -19.05 4.16 15.17
CA TRP A 64 -18.54 3.72 13.89
C TRP A 64 -17.13 3.13 14.04
N SER A 65 -16.86 2.05 13.32
CA SER A 65 -15.59 1.32 13.34
C SER A 65 -14.40 2.15 12.85
N THR A 66 -14.67 3.14 12.01
CA THR A 66 -13.70 4.07 11.42
C THR A 66 -14.43 5.31 10.91
N GLN A 67 -13.71 6.38 10.59
CA GLN A 67 -14.25 7.53 9.88
C GLN A 67 -14.26 7.26 8.37
N LEU A 68 -15.28 7.75 7.68
CA LEU A 68 -15.29 7.71 6.22
C LEU A 68 -14.26 8.69 5.65
N GLY A 69 -13.65 8.30 4.53
CA GLY A 69 -12.76 9.14 3.77
C GLY A 69 -13.46 10.28 3.04
N SER A 70 -12.78 10.84 2.04
CA SER A 70 -13.26 11.94 1.21
C SER A 70 -13.06 11.67 -0.28
N CYS A 71 -13.68 12.49 -1.13
CA CYS A 71 -13.54 12.40 -2.58
C CYS A 71 -12.68 13.54 -3.11
N ALA A 72 -11.49 13.21 -3.60
CA ALA A 72 -10.51 14.13 -4.18
C ALA A 72 -10.43 13.96 -5.70
N LEU A 73 -10.02 15.00 -6.43
CA LEU A 73 -9.89 14.91 -7.90
C LEU A 73 -8.87 13.86 -8.28
N ARG A 74 -9.21 13.00 -9.26
CA ARG A 74 -8.26 12.01 -9.79
C ARG A 74 -7.10 12.71 -10.49
N GLY A 75 -5.88 12.29 -10.19
CA GLY A 75 -4.69 12.81 -10.85
C GLY A 75 -4.33 14.26 -10.50
N GLN A 76 -4.90 14.84 -9.43
CA GLN A 76 -4.40 16.11 -8.91
C GLN A 76 -2.99 15.89 -8.33
N THR A 77 -2.00 16.45 -9.02
CA THR A 77 -0.56 16.47 -8.69
C THR A 77 -0.01 15.14 -8.20
N ARG A 78 0.75 14.43 -9.05
CA ARG A 78 1.66 13.37 -8.60
C ARG A 78 2.66 13.99 -7.61
N THR A 79 2.31 13.98 -6.34
CA THR A 79 3.18 14.37 -5.25
C THR A 79 4.33 13.37 -5.21
N ALA A 80 5.54 13.85 -4.92
CA ALA A 80 6.68 12.95 -4.70
C ALA A 80 6.54 12.11 -3.42
N SER A 81 5.51 12.37 -2.59
CA SER A 81 5.12 11.56 -1.44
C SER A 81 3.87 10.73 -1.74
N CYS A 82 3.78 9.58 -1.09
CA CYS A 82 2.60 8.73 -1.11
C CYS A 82 2.42 8.06 0.25
N ASP A 83 1.26 8.28 0.87
CA ASP A 83 0.82 7.62 2.11
C ASP A 83 -0.11 6.43 1.84
N PHE A 84 -0.46 6.19 0.57
CA PHE A 84 -1.36 5.14 0.09
C PHE A 84 -2.83 5.28 0.53
N GLU A 85 -3.24 6.45 1.03
CA GLU A 85 -4.65 6.69 1.37
C GLU A 85 -5.54 6.84 0.14
N SER A 86 -4.97 7.20 -1.00
CA SER A 86 -5.70 7.29 -2.25
C SER A 86 -5.84 5.92 -2.92
N GLU A 87 -7.03 5.64 -3.46
CA GLU A 87 -7.30 4.35 -4.11
C GLU A 87 -6.51 4.11 -5.41
N ASP A 88 -5.87 5.15 -5.97
CA ASP A 88 -4.92 5.04 -7.08
C ASP A 88 -3.46 4.84 -6.64
N MET A 89 -3.21 4.66 -5.34
CA MET A 89 -1.87 4.51 -4.75
C MET A 89 -0.89 5.59 -5.22
N CYS A 90 -1.36 6.84 -5.37
CA CYS A 90 -0.60 7.97 -5.91
C CYS A 90 0.02 7.71 -7.30
N GLY A 91 -0.56 6.78 -8.07
CA GLY A 91 -0.05 6.34 -9.38
C GLY A 91 1.00 5.23 -9.33
N TRP A 92 1.31 4.68 -8.16
CA TRP A 92 2.11 3.46 -8.07
C TRP A 92 1.35 2.27 -8.68
N THR A 93 2.07 1.36 -9.33
CA THR A 93 1.46 0.22 -10.01
C THR A 93 2.16 -1.08 -9.67
N ALA A 94 1.39 -2.14 -9.46
CA ALA A 94 1.91 -3.49 -9.26
C ALA A 94 1.91 -4.25 -10.58
N GLU A 95 2.96 -5.04 -10.83
CA GLU A 95 2.92 -6.00 -11.92
C GLU A 95 1.84 -7.06 -11.61
N LEU A 96 0.90 -7.25 -12.55
CA LEU A 96 -0.17 -8.23 -12.39
C LEU A 96 0.42 -9.63 -12.48
N SER A 97 0.29 -10.40 -11.40
CA SER A 97 0.67 -11.81 -11.38
C SER A 97 -0.39 -12.63 -10.65
N PHE A 98 -0.65 -13.82 -11.19
CA PHE A 98 -1.62 -14.77 -10.64
C PHE A 98 -1.15 -15.39 -9.31
N LEU A 99 0.17 -15.44 -9.08
CA LEU A 99 0.78 -16.15 -7.93
C LEU A 99 1.10 -15.23 -6.74
N GLY A 100 0.95 -13.93 -6.92
CA GLY A 100 1.27 -12.93 -5.89
C GLY A 100 1.28 -11.54 -6.50
N THR A 101 0.79 -10.55 -5.75
CA THR A 101 0.85 -9.16 -6.20
C THR A 101 0.88 -8.25 -4.98
N TRP A 102 1.43 -7.06 -5.16
CA TRP A 102 1.35 -5.98 -4.19
C TRP A 102 -0.09 -5.50 -4.10
N LYS A 103 -0.65 -5.46 -2.90
CA LYS A 103 -2.05 -5.09 -2.65
C LYS A 103 -2.12 -3.95 -1.66
N LEU A 104 -3.02 -3.01 -1.93
CA LEU A 104 -3.42 -2.02 -0.95
C LEU A 104 -4.23 -2.70 0.16
N VAL A 105 -3.82 -2.51 1.41
CA VAL A 105 -4.42 -3.12 2.60
C VAL A 105 -4.88 -2.02 3.54
N SER A 106 -6.09 -2.18 4.07
CA SER A 106 -6.64 -1.32 5.12
C SER A 106 -6.39 -1.95 6.49
N THR A 107 -5.89 -1.17 7.44
CA THR A 107 -5.71 -1.59 8.85
C THR A 107 -7.03 -2.04 9.48
N VAL A 108 -8.14 -1.39 9.10
CA VAL A 108 -9.47 -1.62 9.66
C VAL A 108 -10.18 -2.79 8.98
N ALA A 109 -10.11 -2.86 7.65
CA ALA A 109 -10.99 -3.73 6.87
C ALA A 109 -10.39 -5.09 6.53
N ASP A 110 -9.07 -5.26 6.57
CA ASP A 110 -8.38 -6.50 6.19
C ASP A 110 -7.88 -7.28 7.41
N PHE A 111 -7.64 -8.58 7.23
CA PHE A 111 -7.02 -9.41 8.26
C PHE A 111 -5.52 -9.12 8.37
N HIS A 112 -5.08 -9.00 9.62
CA HIS A 112 -3.70 -8.81 10.02
C HIS A 112 -3.31 -9.91 10.99
N SER A 113 -2.20 -10.59 10.69
CA SER A 113 -1.62 -11.59 11.59
C SER A 113 -0.58 -10.91 12.46
N GLU A 114 -0.75 -10.97 13.78
CA GLU A 114 0.25 -10.49 14.74
C GLU A 114 1.63 -11.13 14.53
N LYS A 115 1.68 -12.30 13.90
CA LYS A 115 2.92 -13.03 13.63
C LYS A 115 3.63 -12.59 12.35
N THR A 116 2.95 -11.89 11.43
CA THR A 116 3.47 -11.66 10.06
C THR A 116 3.14 -10.30 9.45
N GLY A 117 2.44 -9.40 10.15
CA GLY A 117 2.05 -8.10 9.60
C GLY A 117 1.80 -7.02 10.65
N PRO A 118 1.91 -5.74 10.26
CA PRO A 118 1.66 -4.63 11.16
C PRO A 118 0.16 -4.56 11.50
N GLN A 119 -0.16 -4.13 12.72
CA GLN A 119 -1.55 -3.89 13.13
C GLN A 119 -2.02 -2.46 12.81
N GLU A 120 -1.07 -1.59 12.46
CA GLU A 120 -1.26 -0.15 12.28
C GLU A 120 -0.45 0.31 11.08
N ASP A 121 -1.00 1.27 10.34
CA ASP A 121 -0.28 1.95 9.28
C ASP A 121 0.76 2.91 9.88
N HIS A 122 1.89 3.10 9.17
CA HIS A 122 2.97 3.95 9.64
C HIS A 122 2.57 5.44 9.73
N THR A 123 1.73 5.93 8.81
CA THR A 123 1.34 7.35 8.72
C THR A 123 0.47 7.75 9.90
N PHE A 124 -0.50 6.91 10.24
CA PHE A 124 -1.50 7.22 11.27
C PHE A 124 -1.19 6.63 12.65
N GLN A 125 -0.39 5.56 12.70
CA GLN A 125 0.02 4.86 13.93
C GLN A 125 -1.16 4.58 14.87
N ASN A 126 -2.28 4.12 14.28
CA ASN A 126 -3.46 3.70 15.01
C ASN A 126 -4.19 2.58 14.24
N GLN A 127 -5.09 1.89 14.94
CA GLN A 127 -5.85 0.74 14.40
C GLN A 127 -7.17 1.12 13.74
N SER A 128 -7.50 2.41 13.70
CA SER A 128 -8.80 2.93 13.25
C SER A 128 -8.74 3.56 11.87
N ASP A 129 -7.54 3.74 11.31
CA ASP A 129 -7.32 4.33 10.00
C ASP A 129 -6.00 3.85 9.38
N GLY A 130 -5.83 4.14 8.10
CA GLY A 130 -4.58 3.98 7.40
C GLY A 130 -4.52 2.79 6.45
N HIS A 131 -3.75 3.00 5.40
CA HIS A 131 -3.52 2.07 4.32
C HIS A 131 -2.03 1.90 4.08
N TYR A 132 -1.64 0.68 3.75
CA TYR A 132 -0.28 0.40 3.32
C TYR A 132 -0.30 -0.67 2.23
N VAL A 133 0.78 -0.73 1.45
CA VAL A 133 0.92 -1.75 0.41
C VAL A 133 1.61 -2.97 1.00
N ARG A 134 0.97 -4.13 0.86
CA ARG A 134 1.49 -5.42 1.31
C ARG A 134 1.78 -6.29 0.10
N MET A 135 2.99 -6.84 0.05
CA MET A 135 3.26 -7.98 -0.82
C MET A 135 2.78 -9.25 -0.13
N GLU A 136 1.92 -10.00 -0.80
CA GLU A 136 1.45 -11.30 -0.34
C GLU A 136 1.51 -12.31 -1.49
N THR A 137 2.21 -13.41 -1.27
CA THR A 137 2.35 -14.51 -2.20
C THR A 137 1.47 -15.70 -1.79
N GLU A 138 1.11 -16.55 -2.75
CA GLU A 138 0.55 -17.86 -2.44
C GLU A 138 1.63 -18.81 -1.93
N SER A 139 1.22 -19.87 -1.24
CA SER A 139 2.10 -20.99 -0.90
C SER A 139 2.78 -21.53 -2.15
N ASP A 140 4.11 -21.70 -2.09
CA ASP A 140 4.95 -22.18 -3.20
C ASP A 140 5.08 -21.20 -4.39
N ALA A 141 4.74 -19.93 -4.18
CA ALA A 141 5.10 -18.89 -5.11
C ALA A 141 6.64 -18.72 -5.13
N PHE A 142 7.22 -18.93 -6.31
CA PHE A 142 8.63 -18.65 -6.58
C PHE A 142 8.67 -17.56 -7.65
N GLY A 143 9.32 -16.45 -7.35
CA GLY A 143 9.39 -15.36 -8.31
C GLY A 143 9.90 -14.06 -7.74
N THR A 144 9.81 -13.03 -8.57
CA THR A 144 10.18 -11.67 -8.24
C THR A 144 8.99 -10.79 -8.58
N TYR A 145 8.57 -9.95 -7.64
CA TYR A 145 7.33 -9.18 -7.76
C TYR A 145 7.62 -7.69 -7.62
N HIS A 146 7.26 -6.93 -8.63
CA HIS A 146 7.63 -5.52 -8.75
C HIS A 146 6.46 -4.59 -8.44
N PHE A 147 6.75 -3.54 -7.69
CA PHE A 147 5.89 -2.40 -7.43
C PHE A 147 6.59 -1.12 -7.86
N LEU A 148 5.98 -0.44 -8.81
CA LEU A 148 6.58 0.59 -9.64
C LEU A 148 6.03 1.95 -9.27
N SER A 149 6.91 2.91 -9.03
CA SER A 149 6.50 4.31 -8.86
C SER A 149 5.96 4.89 -10.16
N PRO A 150 5.26 6.05 -10.10
CA PRO A 150 5.18 6.94 -11.24
C PRO A 150 6.58 7.33 -11.76
N LEU A 151 6.63 7.85 -12.98
CA LEU A 151 7.87 8.43 -13.51
C LEU A 151 8.15 9.76 -12.81
N TYR A 152 9.36 9.89 -12.30
CA TYR A 152 9.86 11.09 -11.67
C TYR A 152 10.72 11.89 -12.67
N PRO A 153 10.46 13.19 -12.85
CA PRO A 153 11.27 14.04 -13.73
C PRO A 153 12.72 14.09 -13.26
N LYS A 154 13.67 14.06 -14.19
CA LYS A 154 15.11 14.14 -13.86
C LYS A 154 15.48 15.38 -13.06
N GLU A 155 14.71 16.46 -13.20
CA GLU A 155 14.92 17.73 -12.51
C GLU A 155 14.91 17.57 -10.99
N LEU A 156 14.18 16.58 -10.47
CA LEU A 156 14.19 16.25 -9.04
C LEU A 156 15.58 15.81 -8.56
N SER A 157 16.38 15.17 -9.42
CA SER A 157 17.73 14.70 -9.08
C SER A 157 18.83 15.75 -9.24
N LEU A 158 18.52 16.96 -9.74
CA LEU A 158 19.51 18.04 -9.94
C LEU A 158 19.90 18.72 -8.62
N SER A 159 19.08 18.57 -7.59
CA SER A 159 19.36 19.01 -6.23
C SER A 159 19.71 17.83 -5.34
N ALA A 160 20.16 18.05 -4.11
CA ALA A 160 20.36 16.99 -3.12
C ALA A 160 19.02 16.35 -2.75
N ALA A 161 18.55 15.42 -3.58
CA ALA A 161 17.30 14.71 -3.40
C ALA A 161 17.52 13.36 -2.72
N CYS A 162 16.55 12.96 -1.91
CA CYS A 162 16.52 11.65 -1.28
C CYS A 162 15.14 11.01 -1.45
N PHE A 163 15.13 9.68 -1.43
CA PHE A 163 13.93 8.87 -1.41
C PHE A 163 13.83 8.20 -0.04
N GLN A 164 12.81 8.57 0.72
CA GLN A 164 12.53 8.04 2.05
C GLN A 164 11.32 7.11 1.99
N PHE A 165 11.41 5.97 2.65
CA PHE A 165 10.31 5.01 2.73
C PHE A 165 10.32 4.26 4.06
N HIS A 166 9.15 3.73 4.39
CA HIS A 166 8.94 2.89 5.56
C HIS A 166 8.62 1.47 5.12
N TYR A 167 9.17 0.49 5.83
CA TYR A 167 8.95 -0.93 5.55
C TYR A 167 8.72 -1.72 6.84
N PHE A 168 7.94 -2.79 6.72
CA PHE A 168 7.68 -3.73 7.79
C PHE A 168 7.94 -5.15 7.28
N MET A 169 8.91 -5.82 7.88
CA MET A 169 9.34 -7.17 7.50
C MET A 169 9.41 -8.02 8.77
N PHE A 170 8.36 -8.77 9.09
CA PHE A 170 8.30 -9.59 10.29
C PHE A 170 7.60 -10.91 10.04
N GLY A 171 8.12 -11.99 10.63
CA GLY A 171 7.47 -13.31 10.64
C GLY A 171 8.16 -14.36 9.79
N SER A 172 7.66 -15.60 9.92
CA SER A 172 8.17 -16.75 9.17
C SER A 172 7.76 -16.68 7.71
N GLY A 173 8.72 -16.87 6.79
CA GLY A 173 8.47 -16.81 5.34
C GLY A 173 8.63 -15.43 4.72
N VAL A 174 9.06 -14.42 5.49
CA VAL A 174 9.49 -13.14 4.92
C VAL A 174 10.74 -13.37 4.08
N GLY A 175 10.64 -13.02 2.80
CA GLY A 175 11.73 -13.11 1.83
C GLY A 175 12.62 -11.87 1.85
N SER A 176 12.98 -11.36 0.67
CA SER A 176 13.79 -10.15 0.52
C SER A 176 13.01 -8.99 -0.07
N LEU A 177 13.35 -7.78 0.37
CA LEU A 177 12.92 -6.51 -0.20
C LEU A 177 14.13 -5.81 -0.81
N LEU A 178 14.03 -5.46 -2.09
CA LEU A 178 15.01 -4.66 -2.80
C LEU A 178 14.36 -3.36 -3.25
N VAL A 179 15.07 -2.24 -3.14
CA VAL A 179 14.66 -0.97 -3.75
C VAL A 179 15.68 -0.58 -4.80
N SER A 180 15.19 -0.37 -6.02
CA SER A 180 16.00 0.04 -7.17
C SER A 180 15.57 1.41 -7.67
N ILE A 181 16.54 2.21 -8.11
CA ILE A 181 16.28 3.48 -8.79
C ILE A 181 16.92 3.37 -10.17
N LYS A 182 16.08 3.36 -11.22
CA LYS A 182 16.54 3.20 -12.59
C LYS A 182 16.12 4.36 -13.48
N PRO A 183 16.93 4.72 -14.49
CA PRO A 183 16.49 5.56 -15.60
C PRO A 183 15.31 4.91 -16.38
N VAL A 184 14.50 5.72 -17.05
CA VAL A 184 13.33 5.25 -17.83
C VAL A 184 13.74 4.32 -18.97
N SER A 185 14.86 4.57 -19.64
CA SER A 185 15.35 3.75 -20.76
C SER A 185 15.72 2.32 -20.37
N VAL A 186 15.96 2.07 -19.08
CA VAL A 186 16.33 0.75 -18.57
C VAL A 186 15.08 -0.08 -18.32
N THR A 187 15.01 -1.30 -18.85
CA THR A 187 13.87 -2.20 -18.57
C THR A 187 13.95 -2.79 -17.16
N ILE A 188 12.83 -3.27 -16.62
CA ILE A 188 12.80 -3.98 -15.32
C ILE A 188 13.72 -5.20 -15.38
N GLY A 189 13.67 -5.99 -16.47
CA GLY A 189 14.55 -7.14 -16.66
C GLY A 189 16.04 -6.77 -16.67
N ASP A 190 16.41 -5.67 -17.32
CA ASP A 190 17.79 -5.16 -17.34
C ASP A 190 18.29 -4.72 -15.96
N THR A 191 17.38 -4.28 -15.09
CA THR A 191 17.70 -3.85 -13.72
C THR A 191 18.32 -4.98 -12.89
N PHE A 192 17.99 -6.24 -13.20
CA PHE A 192 18.40 -7.43 -12.45
C PHE A 192 19.32 -8.39 -13.25
N LYS A 193 19.84 -7.99 -14.42
CA LYS A 193 20.69 -8.84 -15.26
C LYS A 193 22.01 -9.22 -14.59
N THR A 194 22.41 -10.48 -14.72
CA THR A 194 23.55 -11.14 -14.06
C THR A 194 24.94 -10.63 -14.43
N ASN A 195 25.10 -9.85 -15.51
CA ASN A 195 26.40 -9.27 -15.84
C ASN A 195 26.72 -8.06 -14.98
N HIS A 196 25.72 -7.27 -14.56
CA HIS A 196 25.82 -6.18 -13.60
C HIS A 196 24.60 -6.20 -12.66
N PRO A 197 24.38 -7.31 -11.93
CA PRO A 197 23.24 -7.40 -11.05
C PRO A 197 23.47 -6.32 -9.99
N TYR A 198 22.40 -5.64 -9.59
CA TYR A 198 22.46 -4.60 -8.56
C TYR A 198 23.00 -3.22 -8.99
N ARG A 199 23.30 -2.96 -10.27
CA ARG A 199 23.73 -1.61 -10.70
C ARG A 199 22.81 -0.49 -10.22
N PHE A 200 21.50 -0.75 -10.22
CA PHE A 200 20.47 0.22 -9.86
C PHE A 200 19.87 -0.04 -8.47
N VAL A 201 20.27 -1.13 -7.80
CA VAL A 201 19.76 -1.50 -6.48
C VAL A 201 20.44 -0.63 -5.43
N GLN A 202 19.64 0.11 -4.66
CA GLN A 202 20.11 1.03 -3.63
C GLN A 202 19.88 0.49 -2.20
N PHE A 203 18.99 -0.48 -2.06
CA PHE A 203 18.66 -1.10 -0.78
C PHE A 203 18.33 -2.58 -0.97
N VAL A 204 18.81 -3.40 -0.02
CA VAL A 204 18.46 -4.82 0.09
C VAL A 204 18.24 -5.12 1.57
N MET A 205 17.12 -5.75 1.87
CA MET A 205 16.83 -6.30 3.19
C MET A 205 16.26 -7.70 3.05
N THR A 206 16.70 -8.63 3.90
CA THR A 206 16.30 -10.03 3.82
C THR A 206 15.87 -10.55 5.18
N GLY A 207 14.78 -11.29 5.20
CA GLY A 207 14.26 -11.94 6.40
C GLY A 207 13.60 -10.98 7.38
N SER A 208 13.22 -11.53 8.53
CA SER A 208 12.50 -10.82 9.59
C SER A 208 13.38 -9.79 10.31
N GLN A 209 12.90 -8.54 10.41
CA GLN A 209 13.54 -7.37 11.01
C GLN A 209 12.88 -6.93 12.35
N GLY A 210 11.94 -7.73 12.85
CA GLY A 210 11.17 -7.45 14.06
C GLY A 210 9.82 -6.78 13.78
N ALA A 211 8.92 -6.84 14.77
CA ALA A 211 7.53 -6.40 14.64
C ALA A 211 7.38 -4.87 14.80
N ARG A 212 8.09 -4.10 13.97
CA ARG A 212 7.99 -2.63 13.94
C ARG A 212 8.22 -2.08 12.54
N TRP A 213 7.68 -0.89 12.28
CA TRP A 213 8.02 -0.12 11.10
C TRP A 213 9.46 0.38 11.20
N LEU A 214 10.19 0.25 10.10
CA LEU A 214 11.54 0.73 9.93
C LEU A 214 11.58 1.75 8.79
N GLU A 215 12.40 2.77 8.95
CA GLU A 215 12.62 3.80 7.94
C GLU A 215 13.96 3.55 7.25
N TYR A 216 14.03 3.87 5.96
CA TYR A 216 15.28 3.98 5.23
C TYR A 216 15.24 5.13 4.23
N THR A 217 16.39 5.78 4.06
CA THR A 217 16.57 6.92 3.16
C THR A 217 17.67 6.59 2.15
N ILE A 218 17.37 6.79 0.87
CA ILE A 218 18.28 6.61 -0.26
C ILE A 218 18.62 7.97 -0.83
N ASP A 219 19.90 8.30 -0.91
CA ASP A 219 20.35 9.49 -1.65
C ASP A 219 20.21 9.26 -3.16
N ILE A 220 19.48 10.14 -3.84
CA ILE A 220 19.29 10.07 -5.29
C ILE A 220 20.43 10.81 -5.98
N LYS A 221 21.27 10.07 -6.68
CA LYS A 221 22.30 10.66 -7.55
C LYS A 221 21.64 11.36 -8.74
N GLN A 222 22.32 12.38 -9.27
CA GLN A 222 21.88 13.08 -10.46
C GLN A 222 21.63 12.10 -11.62
N MET A 223 20.47 12.25 -12.26
CA MET A 223 20.01 11.43 -13.38
C MET A 223 20.02 12.24 -14.68
N ASP A 224 20.42 11.60 -15.77
CA ASP A 224 20.46 12.23 -17.11
C ASP A 224 19.08 12.25 -17.80
N GLU A 225 18.16 11.40 -17.34
CA GLU A 225 16.78 11.26 -17.82
C GLU A 225 15.82 10.97 -16.65
N ASP A 226 14.52 11.02 -16.94
CA ASP A 226 13.48 10.67 -15.97
C ASP A 226 13.73 9.28 -15.40
N PHE A 227 13.30 9.07 -14.17
CA PHE A 227 13.63 7.87 -13.42
C PHE A 227 12.42 7.28 -12.71
N GLN A 228 12.60 6.05 -12.23
CA GLN A 228 11.58 5.29 -11.56
C GLN A 228 12.17 4.55 -10.36
N VAL A 229 11.41 4.51 -9.27
CA VAL A 229 11.71 3.70 -8.09
C VAL A 229 10.92 2.40 -8.19
N ILE A 230 11.59 1.29 -7.89
CA ILE A 230 11.02 -0.06 -7.94
C ILE A 230 11.25 -0.74 -6.60
N PHE A 231 10.15 -1.14 -5.95
CA PHE A 231 10.20 -2.12 -4.87
C PHE A 231 10.07 -3.51 -5.47
N THR A 232 10.96 -4.39 -5.06
CA THR A 232 11.02 -5.77 -5.53
C THR A 232 10.98 -6.71 -4.35
N ALA A 233 10.03 -7.62 -4.33
CA ALA A 233 9.96 -8.71 -3.36
C ALA A 233 10.35 -10.04 -4.01
N THR A 234 11.08 -10.87 -3.26
CA THR A 234 11.49 -12.24 -3.65
C THR A 234 11.21 -13.21 -2.52
#